data_AF-A0A944FHB3-F1
#
_entry.id   AF-A0A944FHB3-F1
#
_cell.length_a   1.000
_cell.length_b   1.000
_cell.length_c   1.000
_cell.angle_alpha   90.00
_cell.angle_beta   90.00
_cell.angle_gamma   90.00
#
_symmetry.space_group_name_H-M   'P 1'
#
loop_
_entity.id
_entity.type
_entity.pdbx_description
1 polymer ?
#
loop_
_entity_poly.entity_id
_entity_poly.type
_entity_poly.pdbx_seq_one_letter_code
_entity_poly.pdbx_strand_id
1 'polypeptide(L)'
;MTTTEPDFRALEHITLTRDRRTGLVVALGGAEEAAGILQRNGFLDAPGPRGPYHRLPHGLPDDQQRRKATAASHALLATGHSVHLDPALNSFTAPNADREATLRYLTQLSQRGQHASSGEETAAVPTEIAGPDQGLVPLLREALVSTCLTWSRNLSSSGQDTAAAEQLASTALALYGAADQILLARNRAARTPPSGPAAPPAPGAGPASASSRHR
;
A
#
# COMPACT_ATOMS: atom_id res chain seq x y z
N MET A 1 0.74 30.61 -21.98
CA MET A 1 0.68 30.16 -20.56
C MET A 1 1.89 30.76 -19.88
N THR A 2 1.71 31.83 -19.12
CA THR A 2 2.80 32.49 -18.37
C THR A 2 3.15 31.60 -17.19
N THR A 3 4.30 30.95 -17.25
CA THR A 3 4.87 30.19 -16.14
C THR A 3 5.22 31.19 -15.04
N THR A 4 4.34 31.33 -14.06
CA THR A 4 4.59 32.16 -12.88
C THR A 4 5.77 31.54 -12.13
N GLU A 5 6.86 32.30 -12.00
CA GLU A 5 8.03 31.89 -11.21
C GLU A 5 7.57 31.66 -9.75
N PRO A 6 7.94 30.54 -9.11
CA PRO A 6 7.54 30.29 -7.73
C PRO A 6 8.11 31.38 -6.82
N ASP A 7 7.21 32.05 -6.08
CA ASP A 7 7.58 33.06 -5.10
C ASP A 7 8.21 32.35 -3.89
N PHE A 8 9.53 32.26 -3.91
CA PHE A 8 10.29 31.73 -2.78
C PHE A 8 10.35 32.80 -1.70
N ARG A 9 9.79 32.51 -0.54
CA ARG A 9 9.93 33.36 0.65
C ARG A 9 11.35 33.23 1.19
N ALA A 10 12.31 33.89 0.53
CA ALA A 10 13.74 33.78 0.77
C ALA A 10 14.19 34.24 2.18
N LEU A 11 13.33 34.90 2.94
CA LEU A 11 13.64 35.43 4.26
C LEU A 11 13.40 34.44 5.40
N GLU A 12 12.69 33.33 5.16
CA GLU A 12 12.32 32.35 6.18
C GLU A 12 12.90 30.98 5.88
N HIS A 13 14.08 30.74 6.46
CA HIS A 13 14.79 29.49 6.31
C HIS A 13 14.45 28.52 7.44
N ILE A 14 13.99 27.32 7.08
CA ILE A 14 13.67 26.25 8.02
C ILE A 14 14.78 25.21 7.98
N THR A 15 15.38 24.91 9.12
CA THR A 15 16.39 23.88 9.27
C THR A 15 15.82 22.66 9.98
N LEU A 16 15.78 21.52 9.28
CA LEU A 16 15.47 20.21 9.83
C LEU A 16 16.78 19.49 10.15
N THR A 17 17.10 19.34 11.43
CA THR A 17 18.38 18.78 11.88
C THR A 17 18.22 17.83 13.05
N ARG A 18 19.21 16.96 13.25
CA ARG A 18 19.27 16.09 14.43
C ARG A 18 20.13 16.74 15.51
N ASP A 19 19.52 16.97 16.68
CA ASP A 19 20.27 17.36 17.88
C ASP A 19 21.20 16.21 18.30
N ARG A 20 22.52 16.44 18.21
CA ARG A 20 23.54 15.44 18.54
C ARG A 20 23.52 15.02 20.01
N ARG A 21 23.01 15.85 20.91
CA ARG A 21 22.99 15.55 22.35
C ARG A 21 21.83 14.63 22.72
N THR A 22 20.68 14.80 22.06
CA THR A 22 19.44 14.08 22.41
C THR A 22 19.02 13.06 21.36
N GLY A 23 19.63 13.09 20.18
CA GLY A 23 19.23 12.27 19.03
C GLY A 23 17.91 12.72 18.39
N LEU A 24 17.29 13.80 18.86
CA LEU A 24 15.99 14.27 18.40
C LEU A 24 16.11 15.03 17.08
N VAL A 25 15.14 14.79 16.19
CA VAL A 25 14.97 15.63 15.00
C VAL A 25 14.16 16.86 15.37
N VAL A 26 14.72 18.02 15.09
CA VAL A 26 14.14 19.34 15.38
C VAL A 26 14.01 20.15 14.10
N ALA A 27 12.98 20.99 14.04
CA ALA A 27 12.79 22.03 13.05
C ALA A 27 13.04 23.39 13.70
N LEU A 28 13.96 24.16 13.13
CA LEU A 28 14.37 25.47 13.61
C LEU A 28 14.09 26.54 12.55
N GLY A 29 13.53 27.67 12.95
CA GLY A 29 13.18 28.77 12.04
C GLY A 29 11.85 28.57 11.30
N GLY A 30 11.45 29.59 10.53
CA GLY A 30 10.19 29.64 9.76
C GLY A 30 9.05 30.41 10.43
N ALA A 31 8.08 30.86 9.64
CA ALA A 31 6.82 31.43 10.13
C ALA A 31 5.88 30.39 10.76
N GLU A 32 4.87 30.90 11.45
CA GLU A 32 3.74 30.15 12.02
C GLU A 32 3.03 29.27 10.95
N GLU A 33 3.04 29.67 9.68
CA GLU A 33 2.47 28.90 8.56
C GLU A 33 3.18 27.54 8.35
N ALA A 34 4.46 27.45 8.69
CA ALA A 34 5.23 26.21 8.61
C ALA A 34 4.85 25.22 9.72
N ALA A 35 4.36 25.70 10.87
CA ALA A 35 3.97 24.87 12.00
C ALA A 35 2.91 23.84 11.60
N GLY A 36 1.88 24.28 10.85
CA GLY A 36 0.83 23.38 10.37
C GLY A 36 1.35 22.30 9.40
N ILE A 37 2.36 22.61 8.59
CA ILE A 37 3.01 21.62 7.71
C ILE A 37 3.83 20.62 8.53
N LEU A 38 4.62 21.11 9.49
CA LEU A 38 5.44 20.28 10.38
C LEU A 38 4.57 19.33 11.22
N GLN A 39 3.48 19.84 11.81
CA GLN A 39 2.55 19.04 12.61
C GLN A 39 1.85 17.96 11.79
N ARG A 40 1.40 18.25 10.56
CA ARG A 40 0.84 17.22 9.65
C ARG A 40 1.84 16.11 9.31
N ASN A 41 3.14 16.41 9.36
CA ASN A 41 4.21 15.43 9.17
C ASN A 41 4.69 14.78 10.48
N GLY A 42 4.00 15.06 11.59
CA GLY A 42 4.21 14.42 12.88
C GLY A 42 5.26 15.06 13.78
N PHE A 43 5.65 16.30 13.51
CA PHE A 43 6.37 17.12 14.47
C PHE A 43 5.40 17.66 15.55
N LEU A 44 5.92 17.90 16.74
CA LEU A 44 5.21 18.43 17.89
C LEU A 44 5.80 19.77 18.30
N ASP A 45 4.97 20.67 18.78
CA ASP A 45 5.40 21.93 19.37
C ASP A 45 6.08 21.65 20.71
N ALA A 46 7.23 22.29 20.93
CA ALA A 46 8.01 22.16 22.14
C ALA A 46 8.48 23.53 22.62
N PRO A 47 8.38 23.82 23.93
CA PRO A 47 8.92 25.06 24.49
C PRO A 47 10.45 25.01 24.47
N GLY A 48 11.08 26.09 24.00
CA GLY A 48 12.53 26.21 23.91
C GLY A 48 13.06 27.54 24.47
N PRO A 49 14.35 27.60 24.81
CA PRO A 49 14.98 28.79 25.41
C PRO A 49 15.05 30.00 24.46
N ARG A 50 14.82 29.79 23.17
CA ARG A 50 14.79 30.84 22.13
C ARG A 50 13.40 31.01 21.50
N GLY A 51 12.37 30.54 22.18
CA GLY A 51 11.00 30.46 21.66
C GLY A 51 10.56 29.02 21.39
N PRO A 52 9.27 28.83 21.04
CA PRO A 52 8.75 27.53 20.65
C PRO A 52 9.47 27.02 19.39
N TYR A 53 9.69 25.72 19.33
CA TYR A 53 10.25 25.01 18.17
C TYR A 53 9.48 23.71 17.93
N HIS A 54 9.66 23.09 16.77
CA HIS A 54 9.02 21.82 16.48
C HIS A 54 10.02 20.67 16.54
N ARG A 55 9.59 19.51 17.02
CA ARG A 55 10.44 18.31 17.08
C ARG A 55 9.65 17.03 16.86
N LEU A 56 10.31 15.98 16.38
CA LEU A 56 9.68 14.66 16.37
C LEU A 56 9.54 14.09 17.81
N PRO A 57 8.56 13.20 18.03
CA PRO A 57 8.39 12.51 19.31
C PRO A 57 9.65 11.77 19.77
N HIS A 58 9.81 11.63 21.08
CA HIS A 58 10.84 10.77 21.65
C HIS A 58 10.58 9.30 21.30
N GLY A 59 11.64 8.49 21.21
CA GLY A 59 11.55 7.03 21.02
C GLY A 59 11.14 6.60 19.62
N LEU A 60 11.03 7.53 18.66
CA LEU A 60 10.73 7.19 17.28
C LEU A 60 11.93 6.45 16.65
N PRO A 61 11.75 5.30 15.95
CA PRO A 61 12.85 4.61 15.27
C PRO A 61 13.51 5.50 14.21
N ASP A 62 14.82 5.35 14.01
CA ASP A 62 15.60 6.23 13.13
C ASP A 62 15.08 6.28 11.69
N ASP A 63 14.69 5.15 11.11
CA ASP A 63 14.09 5.14 9.76
C ASP A 63 12.76 5.89 9.71
N GLN A 64 11.98 5.88 10.79
CA GLN A 64 10.75 6.66 10.87
C GLN A 64 11.06 8.16 11.03
N GLN A 65 12.11 8.51 11.76
CA GLN A 65 12.57 9.90 11.90
C GLN A 65 13.02 10.45 10.55
N ARG A 66 13.86 9.70 9.82
CA ARG A 66 14.34 10.05 8.48
C ARG A 66 13.21 10.22 7.48
N ARG A 67 12.25 9.28 7.45
CA ARG A 67 11.06 9.36 6.58
C ARG A 67 10.21 10.59 6.87
N LYS A 68 9.90 10.86 8.14
CA LYS A 68 9.09 12.03 8.52
C LYS A 68 9.81 13.36 8.25
N ALA A 69 11.11 13.44 8.52
CA ALA A 69 11.92 14.62 8.23
C ALA A 69 12.01 14.89 6.72
N THR A 70 12.20 13.85 5.92
CA THR A 70 12.23 13.94 4.45
C THR A 70 10.87 14.37 3.90
N ALA A 71 9.78 13.76 4.36
CA ALA A 71 8.42 14.13 3.95
C ALA A 71 8.07 15.58 4.33
N ALA A 72 8.44 16.02 5.54
CA ALA A 72 8.27 17.40 5.98
C ALA A 72 9.06 18.37 5.11
N SER A 73 10.32 18.04 4.77
CA SER A 73 11.15 18.84 3.87
C SER A 73 10.49 19.04 2.50
N HIS A 74 10.02 17.96 1.89
CA HIS A 74 9.32 18.03 0.60
C HIS A 74 8.03 18.84 0.68
N ALA A 75 7.24 18.68 1.75
CA ALA A 75 6.00 19.42 1.92
C ALA A 75 6.23 20.93 2.10
N LEU A 76 7.29 21.31 2.82
CA LEU A 76 7.69 22.71 3.00
C LEU A 76 8.24 23.33 1.71
N LEU A 77 9.08 22.60 0.97
CA LEU A 77 9.57 23.03 -0.34
C LEU A 77 8.42 23.23 -1.34
N ALA A 78 7.44 22.33 -1.35
CA ALA A 78 6.28 22.40 -2.23
C ALA A 78 5.39 23.63 -1.98
N THR A 79 5.45 24.23 -0.78
CA THR A 79 4.72 25.45 -0.42
C THR A 79 5.57 26.72 -0.53
N GLY A 80 6.78 26.63 -1.11
CA GLY A 80 7.66 27.77 -1.36
C GLY A 80 8.57 28.16 -0.19
N HIS A 81 8.66 27.35 0.87
CA HIS A 81 9.58 27.60 1.97
C HIS A 81 11.01 27.18 1.59
N SER A 82 11.99 27.93 2.07
CA SER A 82 13.40 27.55 1.95
C SER A 82 13.78 26.58 3.06
N VAL A 83 14.16 25.35 2.72
CA VAL A 83 14.42 24.29 3.71
C VAL A 83 15.84 23.75 3.58
N HIS A 84 16.53 23.65 4.71
CA HIS A 84 17.73 22.83 4.85
C HIS A 84 17.39 21.55 5.60
N LEU A 85 17.55 20.41 4.92
CA LEU A 85 17.46 19.09 5.54
C LEU A 85 18.87 18.56 5.78
N ASP A 86 19.17 18.22 7.02
CA ASP A 86 20.40 17.51 7.40
C ASP A 86 20.54 16.25 6.51
N PRO A 87 21.66 16.08 5.79
CA PRO A 87 21.88 14.94 4.90
C PRO A 87 21.72 13.58 5.57
N ALA A 88 22.01 13.45 6.87
CA ALA A 88 21.81 12.21 7.62
C ALA A 88 20.31 11.85 7.78
N LEU A 89 19.44 12.86 7.72
CA LEU A 89 17.98 12.71 7.78
C LEU A 89 17.35 12.44 6.42
N ASN A 90 18.07 12.71 5.33
CA ASN A 90 17.59 12.46 3.99
C ASN A 90 17.45 10.96 3.73
N SER A 91 16.23 10.52 3.44
CA SER A 91 15.93 9.15 3.02
C SER A 91 15.67 9.14 1.53
N PHE A 92 16.56 8.54 0.74
CA PHE A 92 16.38 8.40 -0.71
C PHE A 92 15.24 7.44 -1.09
N THR A 93 14.67 6.70 -0.14
CA THR A 93 13.40 6.00 -0.35
C THR A 93 12.29 7.05 -0.43
N ALA A 94 11.88 7.35 -1.66
CA ALA A 94 10.71 8.18 -1.91
C ALA A 94 9.56 7.68 -1.04
N PRO A 95 8.85 8.57 -0.30
CA PRO A 95 7.69 8.18 0.48
C PRO A 95 6.77 7.37 -0.42
N ASN A 96 6.43 6.14 -0.04
CA ASN A 96 5.50 5.25 -0.76
C ASN A 96 6.01 4.53 -2.01
N ALA A 97 7.30 4.54 -2.36
CA ALA A 97 7.79 3.81 -3.55
C ALA A 97 7.36 2.33 -3.57
N ASP A 98 7.48 1.64 -2.43
CA ASP A 98 7.06 0.23 -2.27
C ASP A 98 5.54 0.06 -2.39
N ARG A 99 4.78 1.03 -1.89
CA ARG A 99 3.31 1.07 -1.99
C ARG A 99 2.89 1.26 -3.45
N GLU A 100 3.52 2.17 -4.17
CA GLU A 100 3.25 2.41 -5.60
C GLU A 100 3.65 1.21 -6.46
N ALA A 101 4.77 0.55 -6.15
CA ALA A 101 5.16 -0.71 -6.79
C ALA A 101 4.11 -1.80 -6.55
N THR A 102 3.64 -1.94 -5.31
CA THR A 102 2.57 -2.89 -4.94
C THR A 102 1.27 -2.60 -5.69
N LEU A 103 0.84 -1.34 -5.76
CA LEU A 103 -0.39 -0.97 -6.48
C LEU A 103 -0.28 -1.28 -7.98
N ARG A 104 0.86 -0.98 -8.61
CA ARG A 104 1.12 -1.35 -10.00
C ARG A 104 1.09 -2.85 -10.21
N TYR A 105 1.69 -3.61 -9.29
CA TYR A 105 1.66 -5.08 -9.33
C TYR A 105 0.22 -5.62 -9.27
N LEU A 106 -0.63 -5.08 -8.38
CA LEU A 106 -2.05 -5.47 -8.31
C LEU A 106 -2.81 -5.16 -9.60
N THR A 107 -2.53 -4.02 -10.24
CA THR A 107 -3.10 -3.68 -11.56
C THR A 107 -2.68 -4.70 -12.63
N GLN A 108 -1.40 -5.05 -12.67
CA GLN A 108 -0.88 -6.06 -13.61
C GLN A 108 -1.49 -7.44 -13.36
N LEU A 109 -1.68 -7.82 -12.09
CA LEU A 109 -2.31 -9.08 -11.71
C LEU A 109 -3.78 -9.14 -12.15
N SER A 110 -4.51 -8.04 -12.03
CA SER A 110 -5.88 -7.92 -12.55
C SER A 110 -5.93 -8.05 -14.07
N GLN A 111 -5.02 -7.37 -14.80
CA GLN A 111 -4.92 -7.47 -16.25
C GLN A 111 -4.61 -8.91 -16.70
N ARG A 112 -3.69 -9.60 -16.02
CA ARG A 112 -3.40 -11.03 -16.28
C ARG A 112 -4.64 -11.90 -16.14
N GLY A 113 -5.46 -11.66 -15.12
CA GLY A 113 -6.72 -12.38 -14.94
C GLY A 113 -7.72 -12.11 -16.06
N GLN A 114 -7.80 -10.88 -16.56
CA GLN A 114 -8.67 -10.50 -17.68
C GLN A 114 -8.23 -11.10 -19.03
N HIS A 115 -6.93 -11.26 -19.22
CA HIS A 115 -6.34 -11.78 -20.46
C HIS A 115 -6.05 -13.28 -20.44
N ALA A 116 -6.36 -13.98 -19.35
CA ALA A 116 -6.16 -15.42 -19.24
C ALA A 116 -7.01 -16.16 -20.27
N SER A 117 -6.34 -16.92 -21.13
CA SER A 117 -6.93 -17.68 -22.24
C SER A 117 -6.97 -19.18 -21.97
N SER A 118 -6.29 -19.63 -20.91
CA SER A 118 -6.24 -21.04 -20.49
C SER A 118 -6.58 -21.22 -19.01
N GLY A 119 -6.96 -22.45 -18.65
CA GLY A 119 -7.19 -22.82 -17.24
C GLY A 119 -5.94 -22.68 -16.38
N GLU A 120 -4.75 -22.87 -16.96
CA GLU A 120 -3.46 -22.67 -16.28
C GLU A 120 -3.19 -21.19 -15.99
N GLU A 121 -3.37 -20.32 -16.98
CA GLU A 121 -3.25 -18.87 -16.82
C GLU A 121 -4.29 -18.33 -15.82
N THR A 122 -5.51 -18.87 -15.88
CA THR A 122 -6.59 -18.54 -14.93
C THR A 122 -6.26 -19.00 -13.52
N ALA A 123 -5.57 -20.13 -13.35
CA ALA A 123 -5.17 -20.65 -12.05
C ALA A 123 -3.94 -19.93 -11.46
N ALA A 124 -3.08 -19.35 -12.30
CA ALA A 124 -1.89 -18.64 -11.86
C ALA A 124 -2.23 -17.41 -11.00
N VAL A 125 -3.27 -16.64 -11.36
CA VAL A 125 -3.67 -15.44 -10.62
C VAL A 125 -4.15 -15.76 -9.19
N PRO A 126 -5.11 -16.69 -8.97
CA PRO A 126 -5.46 -17.17 -7.64
C PRO A 126 -4.28 -17.76 -6.83
N THR A 127 -3.30 -18.38 -7.49
CA THR A 127 -2.09 -18.88 -6.82
C THR A 127 -1.25 -17.74 -6.23
N GLU A 128 -1.08 -16.64 -6.97
CA GLU A 128 -0.39 -15.43 -6.48
C GLU A 128 -1.17 -14.72 -5.37
N ILE A 129 -2.51 -14.77 -5.41
CA ILE A 129 -3.37 -14.10 -4.43
C ILE A 129 -3.43 -14.89 -3.11
N ALA A 130 -3.58 -16.20 -3.18
CA ALA A 130 -3.91 -17.03 -2.02
C ALA A 130 -2.89 -18.14 -1.71
N GLY A 131 -1.73 -18.15 -2.39
CA GLY A 131 -0.64 -19.08 -2.09
C GLY A 131 -0.28 -19.06 -0.60
N PRO A 132 -0.04 -20.21 0.05
CA PRO A 132 -0.01 -20.33 1.51
C PRO A 132 1.09 -19.49 2.17
N ASP A 133 2.28 -19.40 1.57
CA ASP A 133 3.44 -18.76 2.19
C ASP A 133 3.73 -17.34 1.68
N GLN A 134 3.40 -17.06 0.42
CA GLN A 134 3.72 -15.79 -0.25
C GLN A 134 2.51 -15.15 -0.95
N GLY A 135 1.31 -15.67 -0.70
CA GLY A 135 0.08 -15.10 -1.24
C GLY A 135 -0.23 -13.75 -0.61
N LEU A 136 -0.78 -12.85 -1.42
CA LEU A 136 -1.18 -11.52 -0.99
C LEU A 136 -2.18 -11.54 0.17
N VAL A 137 -3.14 -12.47 0.17
CA VAL A 137 -4.17 -12.60 1.22
C VAL A 137 -3.56 -13.07 2.55
N PRO A 138 -2.73 -14.13 2.59
CA PRO A 138 -1.96 -14.48 3.79
C PRO A 138 -1.09 -13.35 4.35
N LEU A 139 -0.38 -12.60 3.49
CA LEU A 139 0.44 -11.47 3.92
C LEU A 139 -0.41 -10.34 4.53
N LEU A 140 -1.57 -10.03 3.92
CA LEU A 140 -2.51 -9.05 4.48
C LEU A 140 -3.08 -9.50 5.82
N ARG A 141 -3.41 -10.79 5.95
CA ARG A 141 -3.84 -11.38 7.22
C ARG A 141 -2.76 -11.21 8.28
N GLU A 142 -1.51 -11.53 7.97
CA GLU A 142 -0.40 -11.41 8.92
C GLU A 142 -0.24 -9.96 9.40
N ALA A 143 -0.26 -8.99 8.48
CA ALA A 143 -0.20 -7.57 8.82
C ALA A 143 -1.33 -7.14 9.76
N LEU A 144 -2.57 -7.62 9.54
CA LEU A 144 -3.70 -7.33 10.42
C LEU A 144 -3.55 -8.02 11.79
N VAL A 145 -3.08 -9.26 11.85
CA VAL A 145 -2.81 -9.97 13.11
C VAL A 145 -1.73 -9.25 13.91
N SER A 146 -0.61 -8.88 13.28
CA SER A 146 0.47 -8.13 13.94
C SER A 146 -0.01 -6.77 14.46
N THR A 147 -0.87 -6.09 13.69
CA THR A 147 -1.49 -4.83 14.11
C THR A 147 -2.42 -5.04 15.30
N CYS A 148 -3.29 -6.06 15.25
CA CYS A 148 -4.19 -6.42 16.34
C CYS A 148 -3.41 -6.73 17.61
N LEU A 149 -2.38 -7.58 17.55
CA LEU A 149 -1.55 -7.95 18.71
C LEU A 149 -0.82 -6.74 19.31
N THR A 150 -0.37 -5.81 18.46
CA THR A 150 0.29 -4.58 18.92
C THR A 150 -0.71 -3.65 19.58
N TRP A 151 -1.90 -3.50 19.00
CA TRP A 151 -2.95 -2.68 19.58
C TRP A 151 -3.47 -3.26 20.90
N SER A 152 -3.76 -4.56 20.97
CA SER A 152 -4.19 -5.22 22.22
C SER A 152 -3.18 -5.02 23.35
N ARG A 153 -1.87 -5.14 23.07
CA ARG A 153 -0.81 -4.86 24.05
C ARG A 153 -0.84 -3.41 24.55
N ASN A 154 -1.12 -2.45 23.67
CA ASN A 154 -1.24 -1.04 24.04
C ASN A 154 -2.52 -0.77 24.85
N LEU A 155 -3.65 -1.40 24.51
CA LEU A 155 -4.94 -1.26 25.22
C LEU A 155 -4.87 -1.79 26.65
N SER A 156 -4.16 -2.91 26.88
CA SER A 156 -3.92 -3.45 28.23
C SER A 156 -3.20 -2.45 29.17
N SER A 157 -2.58 -1.41 28.63
CA SER A 157 -1.94 -0.33 29.40
C SER A 157 -2.82 0.92 29.59
N SER A 158 -3.91 1.06 28.82
CA SER A 158 -4.73 2.29 28.78
C SER A 158 -6.21 2.10 29.15
N GLY A 159 -6.70 0.87 29.31
CA GLY A 159 -8.10 0.59 29.70
C GLY A 159 -9.16 0.98 28.67
N GLN A 160 -8.76 1.11 27.40
CA GLN A 160 -9.61 1.53 26.27
C GLN A 160 -10.39 0.37 25.62
N ASP A 161 -11.38 0.74 24.79
CA ASP A 161 -12.32 -0.13 24.07
C ASP A 161 -11.65 -1.22 23.21
N THR A 162 -12.06 -2.48 23.42
CA THR A 162 -11.54 -3.69 22.74
C THR A 162 -12.23 -3.98 21.40
N ALA A 163 -13.35 -3.32 21.10
CA ALA A 163 -14.16 -3.62 19.92
C ALA A 163 -13.39 -3.52 18.60
N ALA A 164 -12.49 -2.53 18.48
CA ALA A 164 -11.69 -2.36 17.27
C ALA A 164 -10.62 -3.47 17.09
N ALA A 165 -10.06 -3.97 18.19
CA ALA A 165 -9.14 -5.11 18.15
C ALA A 165 -9.88 -6.40 17.77
N GLU A 166 -11.08 -6.61 18.32
CA GLU A 166 -11.95 -7.73 17.95
C GLU A 166 -12.35 -7.69 16.47
N GLN A 167 -12.63 -6.50 15.93
CA GLN A 167 -12.93 -6.33 14.51
C GLN A 167 -11.72 -6.61 13.59
N LEU A 168 -10.51 -6.26 14.01
CA LEU A 168 -9.30 -6.63 13.28
C LEU A 168 -9.06 -8.15 13.31
N ALA A 169 -9.28 -8.79 14.46
CA ALA A 169 -9.17 -10.24 14.60
C ALA A 169 -10.20 -10.98 13.73
N SER A 170 -11.45 -10.53 13.71
CA SER A 170 -12.49 -11.13 12.88
C SER A 170 -12.20 -10.95 11.38
N THR A 171 -11.67 -9.79 10.98
CA THR A 171 -11.26 -9.53 9.59
C THR A 171 -10.09 -10.44 9.19
N ALA A 172 -9.09 -10.63 10.06
CA ALA A 172 -7.98 -11.55 9.81
C ALA A 172 -8.46 -13.01 9.66
N LEU A 173 -9.46 -13.43 10.43
CA LEU A 173 -10.08 -14.75 10.29
C LEU A 173 -10.86 -14.88 8.97
N ALA A 174 -11.59 -13.84 8.57
CA ALA A 174 -12.29 -13.83 7.28
C ALA A 174 -11.31 -13.95 6.09
N LEU A 175 -10.15 -13.27 6.15
CA LEU A 175 -9.10 -13.40 5.12
C LEU A 175 -8.51 -14.81 5.06
N TYR A 176 -8.35 -15.49 6.20
CA TYR A 176 -7.93 -16.90 6.21
C TYR A 176 -8.91 -17.79 5.44
N GLY A 177 -10.22 -17.63 5.71
CA GLY A 177 -11.25 -18.37 4.97
C GLY A 177 -11.31 -17.99 3.48
N ALA A 178 -11.11 -16.71 3.16
CA ALA A 178 -11.07 -16.25 1.77
C ALA A 178 -9.91 -16.88 0.98
N ALA A 179 -8.73 -17.01 1.59
CA ALA A 179 -7.58 -17.66 0.95
C ALA A 179 -7.91 -19.12 0.55
N ASP A 180 -8.53 -19.89 1.45
CA ASP A 180 -8.95 -21.27 1.17
C ASP A 180 -9.96 -21.34 0.01
N GLN A 181 -10.96 -20.46 0.02
CA GLN A 181 -11.95 -20.40 -1.05
C GLN A 181 -11.32 -20.04 -2.42
N ILE A 182 -10.34 -19.13 -2.43
CA ILE A 182 -9.61 -18.76 -3.65
C ILE A 182 -8.79 -19.95 -4.15
N LEU A 183 -8.12 -20.71 -3.27
CA LEU A 183 -7.39 -21.93 -3.66
C LEU A 183 -8.33 -23.03 -4.19
N LEU A 184 -9.53 -23.16 -3.65
CA LEU A 184 -10.55 -24.07 -4.19
C LEU A 184 -10.97 -23.66 -5.60
N ALA A 185 -11.19 -22.36 -5.85
CA ALA A 185 -11.50 -21.83 -7.17
C ALA A 185 -10.33 -22.06 -8.15
N ARG A 186 -9.10 -21.81 -7.70
CA ARG A 186 -7.86 -22.10 -8.45
C ARG A 186 -7.81 -23.54 -8.92
N ASN A 187 -8.09 -24.48 -8.02
CA ASN A 187 -8.04 -25.91 -8.32
C ASN A 187 -9.10 -26.34 -9.32
N ARG A 188 -10.26 -25.65 -9.36
CA ARG A 188 -11.27 -25.85 -10.40
C ARG A 188 -10.80 -25.29 -11.75
N ALA A 189 -10.24 -24.07 -11.76
CA ALA A 189 -9.71 -23.45 -12.97
C ALA A 189 -8.62 -24.32 -13.63
N ALA A 190 -7.68 -24.83 -12.83
CA ALA A 190 -6.59 -25.70 -13.31
C ALA A 190 -7.06 -27.02 -13.93
N ARG A 191 -8.26 -27.50 -13.59
CA ARG A 191 -8.86 -28.73 -14.15
C ARG A 191 -9.66 -28.48 -15.43
N THR A 192 -9.81 -27.22 -15.85
CA THR A 192 -10.57 -26.88 -17.05
C THR A 192 -9.72 -27.17 -18.28
N PRO A 193 -10.15 -28.07 -19.19
CA PRO A 193 -9.39 -28.35 -20.40
C PRO A 193 -9.33 -27.11 -21.30
N PRO A 194 -8.26 -26.94 -22.10
CA PRO A 194 -8.19 -25.87 -23.08
C PRO A 194 -9.37 -25.99 -24.05
N SER A 195 -10.04 -24.87 -24.33
CA SER A 195 -11.07 -24.82 -25.35
C SER A 195 -10.44 -25.19 -26.70
N GLY A 196 -10.69 -26.42 -27.16
CA GLY A 196 -10.24 -26.88 -28.48
C GLY A 196 -10.89 -26.06 -29.61
N PRO A 197 -10.31 -26.07 -30.82
CA PRO A 197 -10.90 -25.37 -31.96
C PRO A 197 -12.31 -25.91 -32.22
N ALA A 198 -13.24 -25.00 -32.53
CA ALA A 198 -14.64 -25.30 -32.82
C ALA A 198 -14.72 -26.48 -33.81
N ALA A 199 -15.42 -27.55 -33.39
CA ALA A 199 -15.62 -28.71 -34.25
C ALA A 199 -16.27 -28.27 -35.57
N PRO A 200 -15.78 -28.73 -36.74
CA PRO A 200 -16.39 -28.40 -38.02
C PRO A 200 -17.85 -28.88 -38.03
N PRO A 201 -18.76 -28.15 -38.73
CA PRO A 201 -20.16 -28.55 -38.81
C PRO A 201 -20.27 -29.95 -39.40
N ALA A 202 -21.06 -30.81 -38.74
CA ALA A 202 -21.29 -32.19 -39.17
C ALA A 202 -21.77 -32.23 -40.64
N PRO A 203 -21.28 -33.15 -41.48
CA PRO A 203 -21.76 -33.29 -42.83
C PRO A 203 -23.24 -33.70 -42.81
N GLY A 204 -24.05 -32.95 -43.55
CA GLY A 204 -25.50 -33.08 -43.58
C GLY A 204 -25.97 -34.52 -43.83
N ALA A 205 -27.00 -34.92 -43.09
CA ALA A 205 -27.73 -36.15 -43.32
C ALA A 205 -28.19 -36.20 -44.78
N GLY A 206 -27.66 -37.17 -45.54
CA GLY A 206 -28.12 -37.47 -46.89
C GLY A 206 -29.61 -37.85 -46.88
N PRO A 207 -30.38 -37.45 -47.89
CA PRO A 207 -31.82 -37.71 -47.92
C PRO A 207 -32.10 -39.22 -48.01
N ALA A 208 -32.99 -39.69 -47.14
CA ALA A 208 -33.49 -41.06 -47.14
C ALA A 208 -34.12 -41.40 -48.50
N SER A 209 -33.62 -42.46 -49.13
CA SER A 209 -34.21 -43.00 -50.35
C SER A 209 -35.57 -43.61 -50.05
N ALA A 210 -36.63 -42.94 -50.49
CA ALA A 210 -37.97 -43.50 -50.54
C ALA A 210 -38.06 -44.47 -51.71
N SER A 211 -37.91 -45.77 -51.43
CA SER A 211 -38.25 -46.83 -52.37
C SER A 211 -39.77 -46.93 -52.51
N SER A 212 -40.30 -46.26 -53.52
CA SER A 212 -41.59 -46.53 -54.15
C SER A 212 -41.36 -47.45 -55.35
N ARG A 213 -42.08 -48.58 -55.42
CA ARG A 213 -42.88 -48.95 -56.60
C ARG A 213 -43.68 -50.24 -56.42
N HIS A 214 -44.98 -50.09 -56.67
CA HIS A 214 -45.88 -51.07 -57.24
C HIS A 214 -45.27 -51.85 -58.40
N ARG A 215 -45.52 -53.16 -58.47
CA ARG A 215 -46.41 -53.77 -59.49
C ARG A 215 -46.82 -55.19 -59.09
#